data_AF-A0A498NDP2-F1
#
_entry.id   AF-A0A498NDP2-F1
#
_cell.length_a   1.000
_cell.length_b   1.000
_cell.length_c   1.000
_cell.angle_alpha   90.00
_cell.angle_beta   90.00
_cell.angle_gamma   90.00
#
_symmetry.space_group_name_H-M   'P 1'
#
loop_
_entity.id
_entity.type
_entity.pdbx_description
1 polymer ?
#
loop_
_entity_poly.entity_id
_entity_poly.type
_entity_poly.pdbx_seq_one_letter_code
_entity_poly.pdbx_strand_id
1 'polypeptide(L)'
;MRGSDITWTLYKRRKLGKSDDLISFGEFSKPVTHSSERTPISTMAEHDQVLKYWGAIEADYTGNGGEVLTRLFKEYPDTQKLFPKFAGIAQSDLAGNAAVAAHGATVLKKLGELLKARGDHATILKPLANTHANTHKIALNNFRLITEVLVKVMAEKAGLDAAGQAALRKIMDIVIGDIDRYYKEFGFAG
;
A
#
# COMPACT_ATOMS: atom_id res chain seq x y z
N MET A 1 28.41 32.95 -38.69
CA MET A 1 28.53 32.10 -37.49
C MET A 1 28.96 33.01 -36.35
N ARG A 2 28.15 33.05 -35.28
CA ARG A 2 28.28 33.91 -34.08
C ARG A 2 29.43 33.30 -33.24
N GLY A 3 30.47 34.00 -32.78
CA GLY A 3 30.51 35.21 -31.92
C GLY A 3 30.28 34.78 -30.47
N SER A 4 31.09 35.08 -29.43
CA SER A 4 32.33 35.85 -29.27
C SER A 4 32.81 35.52 -27.84
N ASP A 5 34.10 35.23 -27.64
CA ASP A 5 34.74 35.50 -26.35
C ASP A 5 34.77 37.01 -26.11
N ILE A 6 34.74 37.44 -24.84
CA ILE A 6 35.43 38.59 -24.24
C ILE A 6 34.71 38.97 -22.94
N THR A 7 35.40 38.69 -21.84
CA THR A 7 35.20 39.23 -20.50
C THR A 7 35.58 40.72 -20.45
N TRP A 8 34.70 41.59 -19.95
CA TRP A 8 35.10 42.86 -19.31
C TRP A 8 34.07 43.31 -18.27
N THR A 9 34.52 43.33 -17.02
CA THR A 9 34.00 44.10 -15.89
C THR A 9 33.98 45.60 -16.19
N LEU A 10 32.86 46.28 -15.94
CA LEU A 10 32.76 47.74 -15.93
C LEU A 10 32.10 48.21 -14.62
N TYR A 11 32.89 48.91 -13.82
CA TYR A 11 32.52 49.57 -12.57
C TYR A 11 32.55 51.10 -12.77
N LYS A 12 31.49 51.79 -12.33
CA LYS A 12 31.35 53.21 -11.89
C LYS A 12 29.92 53.67 -12.23
N ARG A 13 29.23 54.54 -11.48
CA ARG A 13 29.45 55.30 -10.25
C ARG A 13 28.12 56.03 -10.04
N ARG A 14 27.48 55.97 -8.88
CA ARG A 14 26.44 56.94 -8.47
C ARG A 14 26.85 57.54 -7.13
N LYS A 15 26.78 58.88 -7.02
CA LYS A 15 27.27 59.67 -5.89
C LYS A 15 26.30 59.67 -4.70
N LEU A 16 26.90 59.55 -3.51
CA LEU A 16 26.65 60.16 -2.20
C LEU A 16 25.24 60.70 -1.84
N GLY A 17 24.66 60.11 -0.80
CA GLY A 17 23.67 60.68 0.12
C GLY A 17 23.90 60.11 1.53
N LYS A 18 23.74 60.94 2.55
CA LYS A 18 24.18 60.79 3.95
C LYS A 18 23.32 59.82 4.80
N SER A 19 23.97 59.39 5.89
CA SER A 19 23.45 59.01 7.23
C SER A 19 22.61 57.73 7.39
N ASP A 20 23.21 56.84 8.18
CA ASP A 20 22.62 55.98 9.21
C ASP A 20 21.70 54.84 8.75
N ASP A 21 22.29 53.64 8.59
CA ASP A 21 21.71 52.38 9.08
C ASP A 21 22.75 51.24 8.96
N LEU A 22 23.23 50.74 10.10
CA LEU A 22 24.03 49.53 10.18
C LEU A 22 23.10 48.31 10.09
N ILE A 23 22.83 47.84 8.88
CA ILE A 23 22.23 46.51 8.67
C ILE A 23 23.35 45.53 8.33
N SER A 24 23.66 44.67 9.31
CA SER A 24 24.51 43.50 9.16
C SER A 24 23.91 42.54 8.13
N PHE A 25 24.51 42.44 6.94
CA PHE A 25 24.23 41.35 6.00
C PHE A 25 25.02 40.10 6.41
N GLY A 26 24.47 39.36 7.35
CA GLY A 26 24.83 37.97 7.60
C GLY A 26 24.07 37.07 6.63
N GLU A 27 24.76 36.60 5.59
CA GLU A 27 24.30 35.56 4.69
C GLU A 27 24.20 34.23 5.45
N PHE A 28 23.02 33.94 6.01
CA PHE A 28 22.71 32.59 6.51
C PHE A 28 21.72 31.95 5.54
N SER A 29 22.27 31.39 4.47
CA SER A 29 21.59 30.40 3.64
C SER A 29 21.24 29.22 4.56
N LYS A 30 20.00 29.21 5.07
CA LYS A 30 19.45 28.01 5.71
C LYS A 30 19.32 26.96 4.61
N PRO A 31 19.87 25.75 4.77
CA PRO A 31 19.54 24.68 3.86
C PRO A 31 18.04 24.42 4.01
N VAL A 32 17.28 24.63 2.94
CA VAL A 32 15.97 24.03 2.79
C VAL A 32 16.24 22.54 2.70
N THR A 33 16.21 21.86 3.84
CA THR A 33 16.03 20.42 3.85
C THR A 33 14.67 20.17 3.26
N HIS A 34 14.64 19.86 1.96
CA HIS A 34 13.50 19.21 1.35
C HIS A 34 13.39 17.88 2.09
N SER A 35 12.56 17.83 3.13
CA SER A 35 12.06 16.57 3.68
C SER A 35 11.23 15.97 2.55
N SER A 36 11.91 15.23 1.67
CA SER A 36 11.28 14.19 0.89
C SER A 36 10.62 13.31 1.93
N GLU A 37 9.31 13.45 2.10
CA GLU A 37 8.49 12.47 2.79
C GLU A 37 8.75 11.15 2.07
N ARG A 38 9.70 10.39 2.61
CA ARG A 38 10.00 9.06 2.13
C ARG A 38 8.73 8.29 2.40
N THR A 39 7.99 7.93 1.35
CA THR A 39 6.85 7.01 1.49
C THR A 39 7.31 5.86 2.37
N PRO A 40 6.54 5.46 3.39
CA PRO A 40 6.94 4.34 4.23
C PRO A 40 7.15 3.13 3.33
N ILE A 41 8.39 2.64 3.30
CA ILE A 41 8.73 1.38 2.66
C ILE A 41 8.65 0.29 3.71
N SER A 42 8.04 -0.84 3.36
CA SER A 42 8.17 -2.04 4.18
C SER A 42 9.59 -2.54 4.01
N THR A 43 10.20 -2.95 5.11
CA THR A 43 11.55 -3.49 5.08
C THR A 43 11.53 -4.96 4.71
N MET A 44 12.63 -5.48 4.16
CA MET A 44 12.77 -6.93 3.95
C MET A 44 12.53 -7.72 5.24
N ALA A 45 12.96 -7.17 6.39
CA ALA A 45 12.75 -7.76 7.71
C ALA A 45 11.26 -7.86 8.10
N GLU A 46 10.43 -6.88 7.73
CA GLU A 46 8.98 -6.94 7.96
C GLU A 46 8.33 -8.03 7.10
N HIS A 47 8.77 -8.17 5.84
CA HIS A 47 8.32 -9.27 5.00
C HIS A 47 8.76 -10.63 5.56
N ASP A 48 10.01 -10.77 6.02
CA ASP A 48 10.51 -11.98 6.67
C ASP A 48 9.71 -12.35 7.91
N GLN A 49 9.37 -11.35 8.74
CA GLN A 49 8.57 -11.54 9.94
C GLN A 49 7.22 -12.16 9.61
N VAL A 50 6.56 -11.74 8.53
CA VAL A 50 5.28 -12.32 8.09
C VAL A 50 5.48 -13.69 7.42
N LEU A 51 6.48 -13.78 6.51
CA LEU A 51 6.74 -15.00 5.74
C LEU A 51 7.13 -16.19 6.61
N LYS A 52 7.76 -15.96 7.76
CA LYS A 52 8.02 -16.97 8.80
C LYS A 52 6.77 -17.77 9.19
N TYR A 53 5.61 -17.11 9.24
CA TYR A 53 4.33 -17.73 9.61
C TYR A 53 3.49 -18.15 8.40
N TRP A 54 3.82 -17.63 7.21
CA TRP A 54 3.03 -17.87 5.99
C TRP A 54 3.00 -19.34 5.56
N GLY A 55 4.01 -20.14 5.91
CA GLY A 55 4.05 -21.57 5.60
C GLY A 55 2.81 -22.34 6.10
N ALA A 56 2.26 -21.97 7.27
CA ALA A 56 1.04 -22.57 7.81
C ALA A 56 -0.21 -22.19 6.99
N ILE A 57 -0.21 -20.99 6.40
CA ILE A 57 -1.29 -20.54 5.50
C ILE A 57 -1.20 -21.26 4.15
N GLU A 58 0.01 -21.37 3.61
CA GLU A 58 0.31 -22.03 2.35
C GLU A 58 0.04 -23.54 2.36
N ALA A 59 0.17 -24.19 3.52
CA ALA A 59 -0.16 -25.61 3.69
C ALA A 59 -1.64 -25.93 3.44
N ASP A 60 -2.54 -24.97 3.63
CA ASP A 60 -3.98 -25.11 3.32
C ASP A 60 -4.60 -23.78 2.89
N TYR A 61 -4.30 -23.35 1.66
CA TYR A 61 -4.92 -22.14 1.10
C TYR A 61 -6.45 -22.22 1.03
N THR A 62 -7.03 -23.42 0.85
CA THR A 62 -8.47 -23.60 0.69
C THR A 62 -9.20 -23.40 2.02
N GLY A 63 -8.77 -24.09 3.07
CA GLY A 63 -9.36 -23.95 4.41
C GLY A 63 -9.12 -22.56 4.99
N ASN A 64 -7.87 -22.08 4.97
CA ASN A 64 -7.54 -20.75 5.51
C ASN A 64 -8.22 -19.63 4.70
N GLY A 65 -8.28 -19.75 3.38
CA GLY A 65 -8.94 -18.77 2.51
C GLY A 65 -10.45 -18.73 2.71
N GLY A 66 -11.08 -19.90 2.85
CA GLY A 66 -12.50 -20.02 3.17
C GLY A 66 -12.84 -19.39 4.52
N GLU A 67 -11.99 -19.59 5.52
CA GLU A 67 -12.13 -18.97 6.85
C GLU A 67 -12.03 -17.44 6.77
N VAL A 68 -11.03 -16.91 6.05
CA VAL A 68 -10.86 -15.45 5.87
C VAL A 68 -12.10 -14.82 5.22
N LEU A 69 -12.60 -15.39 4.11
CA LEU A 69 -13.77 -14.80 3.44
C LEU A 69 -15.07 -14.98 4.25
N THR A 70 -15.23 -16.12 4.92
CA THR A 70 -16.39 -16.35 5.78
C THR A 70 -16.42 -15.35 6.94
N ARG A 71 -15.28 -15.09 7.59
CA ARG A 71 -15.19 -14.07 8.64
C ARG A 71 -15.39 -12.66 8.10
N LEU A 72 -14.82 -12.33 6.95
CA LEU A 72 -15.02 -11.04 6.28
C LEU A 72 -16.52 -10.77 6.06
N PHE A 73 -17.25 -11.75 5.53
CA PHE A 73 -18.68 -11.59 5.28
C PHE A 73 -19.54 -11.58 6.55
N LYS A 74 -19.10 -12.25 7.62
CA LYS A 74 -19.80 -12.22 8.92
C LYS A 74 -19.56 -10.91 9.68
N GLU A 75 -18.33 -10.44 9.72
CA GLU A 75 -17.93 -9.20 10.42
C GLU A 75 -18.36 -7.95 9.63
N TYR A 76 -18.34 -8.03 8.30
CA TYR A 76 -18.65 -6.93 7.39
C TYR A 76 -19.61 -7.39 6.27
N PRO A 77 -20.91 -7.60 6.53
CA PRO A 77 -21.85 -8.18 5.58
C PRO A 77 -21.98 -7.44 4.24
N ASP A 78 -21.75 -6.12 4.22
CA ASP A 78 -21.76 -5.35 2.98
C ASP A 78 -20.67 -5.78 1.99
N THR A 79 -19.56 -6.34 2.48
CA THR A 79 -18.49 -6.86 1.62
C THR A 79 -18.94 -8.08 0.83
N GLN A 80 -19.86 -8.90 1.34
CA GLN A 80 -20.40 -10.07 0.63
C GLN A 80 -21.14 -9.66 -0.65
N LYS A 81 -21.82 -8.50 -0.61
CA LYS A 81 -22.57 -7.95 -1.76
C LYS A 81 -21.65 -7.59 -2.93
N LEU A 82 -20.36 -7.35 -2.66
CA LEU A 82 -19.34 -7.08 -3.68
C LEU A 82 -18.94 -8.33 -4.47
N PHE A 83 -19.38 -9.52 -4.02
CA PHE A 83 -19.16 -10.80 -4.69
C PHE A 83 -20.50 -11.32 -5.25
N PRO A 84 -20.87 -11.02 -6.50
CA PRO A 84 -22.17 -11.43 -7.06
C PRO A 84 -22.43 -12.94 -6.97
N LYS A 85 -21.38 -13.77 -7.06
CA LYS A 85 -21.47 -15.22 -6.89
C LYS A 85 -21.85 -15.67 -5.48
N PHE A 86 -21.59 -14.84 -4.48
CA PHE A 86 -21.76 -15.18 -3.06
C PHE A 86 -22.84 -14.34 -2.37
N ALA A 87 -23.29 -13.25 -2.98
CA ALA A 87 -24.26 -12.30 -2.38
C ALA A 87 -25.58 -12.96 -1.93
N GLY A 88 -25.99 -14.06 -2.58
CA GLY A 88 -27.20 -14.81 -2.22
C GLY A 88 -27.00 -15.94 -1.20
N ILE A 89 -25.76 -16.21 -0.77
CA ILE A 89 -25.48 -17.28 0.19
C ILE A 89 -25.87 -16.80 1.60
N ALA A 90 -26.67 -17.57 2.32
CA ALA A 90 -27.00 -17.25 3.70
C ALA A 90 -25.74 -17.28 4.58
N GLN A 91 -25.69 -16.41 5.58
CA GLN A 91 -24.53 -16.29 6.50
C GLN A 91 -24.21 -17.59 7.25
N SER A 92 -25.22 -18.43 7.51
CA SER A 92 -25.07 -19.77 8.08
C SER A 92 -24.34 -20.74 7.15
N ASP A 93 -24.44 -20.53 5.84
CA ASP A 93 -24.03 -21.48 4.81
C ASP A 93 -22.69 -21.09 4.16
N LEU A 94 -22.07 -19.99 4.63
CA LEU A 94 -20.76 -19.54 4.19
C LEU A 94 -19.66 -20.51 4.62
N ALA A 95 -19.71 -20.95 5.88
CA ALA A 95 -18.74 -21.89 6.43
C ALA A 95 -18.87 -23.25 5.72
N GLY A 96 -17.77 -23.76 5.19
CA GLY A 96 -17.77 -25.01 4.42
C GLY A 96 -18.24 -24.87 2.96
N ASN A 97 -18.59 -23.66 2.50
CA ASN A 97 -18.92 -23.46 1.09
C ASN A 97 -17.67 -23.59 0.19
N ALA A 98 -17.68 -24.60 -0.69
CA ALA A 98 -16.53 -24.89 -1.55
C ALA A 98 -16.16 -23.75 -2.50
N ALA A 99 -17.14 -22.97 -2.99
CA ALA A 99 -16.88 -21.86 -3.90
C ALA A 99 -16.26 -20.66 -3.17
N VAL A 100 -16.71 -20.38 -1.95
CA VAL A 100 -16.09 -19.37 -1.07
C VAL A 100 -14.66 -19.78 -0.75
N ALA A 101 -14.44 -21.04 -0.36
CA ALA A 101 -13.11 -21.57 -0.05
C ALA A 101 -12.15 -21.49 -1.25
N ALA A 102 -12.60 -21.88 -2.44
CA ALA A 102 -11.80 -21.79 -3.67
C ALA A 102 -11.43 -20.34 -4.04
N HIS A 103 -12.35 -19.40 -3.84
CA HIS A 103 -12.05 -17.98 -4.07
C HIS A 103 -11.08 -17.43 -3.02
N GLY A 104 -11.28 -17.77 -1.75
CA GLY A 104 -10.36 -17.42 -0.67
C GLY A 104 -8.94 -17.94 -0.93
N ALA A 105 -8.80 -19.17 -1.43
CA ALA A 105 -7.51 -19.70 -1.84
C ALA A 105 -6.83 -18.86 -2.93
N THR A 106 -7.62 -18.34 -3.89
CA THR A 106 -7.11 -17.47 -4.95
C THR A 106 -6.57 -16.15 -4.38
N VAL A 107 -7.32 -15.55 -3.44
CA VAL A 107 -6.90 -14.33 -2.73
C VAL A 107 -5.59 -14.55 -1.98
N LEU A 108 -5.50 -15.63 -1.18
CA LEU A 108 -4.31 -15.93 -0.39
C LEU A 108 -3.10 -16.28 -1.26
N LYS A 109 -3.27 -17.01 -2.36
CA LYS A 109 -2.17 -17.29 -3.31
C LYS A 109 -1.60 -15.98 -3.87
N LYS A 110 -2.46 -15.06 -4.31
CA LYS A 110 -2.03 -13.76 -4.84
C LYS A 110 -1.36 -12.89 -3.78
N LEU A 111 -1.86 -12.90 -2.55
CA LEU A 111 -1.19 -12.20 -1.46
C LEU A 111 0.16 -12.85 -1.11
N GLY A 112 0.27 -14.17 -1.15
CA GLY A 112 1.54 -14.88 -0.95
C GLY A 112 2.59 -14.49 -2.00
N GLU A 113 2.18 -14.38 -3.28
CA GLU A 113 3.05 -13.85 -4.35
C GLU A 113 3.53 -12.42 -4.02
N LEU A 114 2.63 -11.52 -3.61
CA LEU A 114 2.97 -10.14 -3.21
C LEU A 114 3.94 -10.09 -2.02
N LEU A 115 3.69 -10.89 -0.98
CA LEU A 115 4.54 -10.95 0.22
C LEU A 115 5.95 -11.44 -0.13
N LYS A 116 6.06 -12.45 -1.00
CA LYS A 116 7.33 -13.03 -1.47
C LYS A 116 8.10 -12.08 -2.40
N ALA A 117 7.41 -11.15 -3.08
CA ALA A 117 8.03 -10.12 -3.92
C ALA A 117 8.72 -8.99 -3.13
N ARG A 118 8.47 -8.88 -1.81
CA ARG A 118 9.20 -7.95 -0.91
C ARG A 118 9.25 -6.50 -1.36
N GLY A 119 8.15 -6.02 -1.95
CA GLY A 119 8.01 -4.66 -2.46
C GLY A 119 8.33 -4.49 -3.95
N ASP A 120 8.96 -5.47 -4.61
CA ASP A 120 9.08 -5.51 -6.07
C ASP A 120 7.81 -6.11 -6.70
N HIS A 121 6.67 -5.49 -6.42
CA HIS A 121 5.36 -6.06 -6.70
C HIS A 121 4.59 -5.40 -7.85
N ALA A 122 5.18 -4.45 -8.57
CA ALA A 122 4.46 -3.66 -9.58
C ALA A 122 3.81 -4.53 -10.67
N THR A 123 4.50 -5.59 -11.11
CA THR A 123 4.03 -6.54 -12.14
C THR A 123 2.85 -7.40 -11.67
N ILE A 124 2.72 -7.62 -10.36
CA ILE A 124 1.63 -8.38 -9.73
C ILE A 124 0.48 -7.43 -9.39
N LEU A 125 0.82 -6.27 -8.82
CA LEU A 125 -0.13 -5.35 -8.22
C LEU A 125 -0.90 -4.52 -9.25
N LYS A 126 -0.26 -4.09 -10.34
CA LYS A 126 -0.93 -3.27 -11.37
C LYS A 126 -2.08 -4.01 -12.06
N PRO A 127 -1.94 -5.28 -12.50
CA PRO A 127 -3.09 -6.06 -13.01
C PRO A 127 -4.18 -6.26 -11.97
N LEU A 128 -3.82 -6.51 -10.70
CA LEU A 128 -4.76 -6.67 -9.60
C LEU A 128 -5.56 -5.37 -9.37
N ALA A 129 -4.88 -4.23 -9.29
CA ALA A 129 -5.53 -2.93 -9.13
C ALA A 129 -6.46 -2.64 -10.32
N ASN A 130 -6.06 -2.97 -11.55
CA ASN A 130 -6.90 -2.77 -12.72
C ASN A 130 -8.21 -3.56 -12.64
N THR A 131 -8.18 -4.84 -12.27
CA THR A 131 -9.42 -5.63 -12.15
C THR A 131 -10.30 -5.13 -11.00
N HIS A 132 -9.71 -4.73 -9.88
CA HIS A 132 -10.46 -4.25 -8.72
C HIS A 132 -11.09 -2.87 -8.96
N ALA A 133 -10.44 -1.98 -9.72
CA ALA A 133 -11.00 -0.69 -10.14
C ALA A 133 -12.03 -0.83 -11.27
N ASN A 134 -11.68 -1.54 -12.35
CA ASN A 134 -12.44 -1.48 -13.59
C ASN A 134 -13.52 -2.55 -13.71
N THR A 135 -13.33 -3.71 -13.09
CA THR A 135 -14.28 -4.82 -13.14
C THR A 135 -15.10 -4.92 -11.87
N HIS A 136 -14.43 -5.00 -10.72
CA HIS A 136 -15.09 -5.32 -9.46
C HIS A 136 -15.57 -4.08 -8.68
N LYS A 137 -15.09 -2.88 -9.04
CA LYS A 137 -15.45 -1.59 -8.42
C LYS A 137 -15.25 -1.61 -6.90
N ILE A 138 -14.12 -2.14 -6.45
CA ILE A 138 -13.82 -2.35 -5.02
C ILE A 138 -13.16 -1.10 -4.45
N ALA A 139 -13.82 -0.49 -3.47
CA ALA A 139 -13.30 0.64 -2.72
C ALA A 139 -12.10 0.25 -1.84
N LEU A 140 -11.14 1.16 -1.63
CA LEU A 140 -9.90 0.92 -0.89
C LEU A 140 -10.13 0.40 0.53
N ASN A 141 -11.22 0.85 1.18
CA ASN A 141 -11.56 0.42 2.53
C ASN A 141 -11.76 -1.11 2.64
N ASN A 142 -12.25 -1.77 1.59
CA ASN A 142 -12.46 -3.23 1.63
C ASN A 142 -11.16 -4.01 1.76
N PHE A 143 -10.04 -3.49 1.21
CA PHE A 143 -8.72 -4.08 1.41
C PHE A 143 -8.24 -3.95 2.86
N ARG A 144 -8.63 -2.88 3.56
CA ARG A 144 -8.35 -2.69 4.99
C ARG A 144 -9.14 -3.69 5.83
N LEU A 145 -10.42 -3.89 5.51
CA LEU A 145 -11.30 -4.85 6.21
C LEU A 145 -10.78 -6.29 6.09
N ILE A 146 -10.44 -6.73 4.88
CA ILE A 146 -9.89 -8.08 4.69
C ILE A 146 -8.50 -8.24 5.33
N THR A 147 -7.70 -7.17 5.41
CA THR A 147 -6.42 -7.18 6.13
C THR A 147 -6.62 -7.45 7.62
N GLU A 148 -7.57 -6.77 8.28
CA GLU A 148 -7.83 -7.01 9.71
C GLU A 148 -8.32 -8.43 9.99
N VAL A 149 -9.17 -8.97 9.10
CA VAL A 149 -9.63 -10.36 9.20
C VAL A 149 -8.46 -11.33 9.00
N LEU A 150 -7.61 -11.10 8.00
CA LEU A 150 -6.44 -11.94 7.74
C LEU A 150 -5.48 -11.94 8.93
N VAL A 151 -5.21 -10.78 9.54
CA VAL A 151 -4.34 -10.67 10.72
C VAL A 151 -4.87 -11.55 11.86
N LYS A 152 -6.18 -11.51 12.15
CA LYS A 152 -6.82 -12.36 13.17
C LYS A 152 -6.68 -13.85 12.83
N VAL A 153 -6.98 -14.23 11.59
CA VAL A 153 -6.89 -15.64 11.15
C VAL A 153 -5.45 -16.14 11.25
N MET A 154 -4.46 -15.35 10.82
CA MET A 154 -3.05 -15.72 10.93
C MET A 154 -2.59 -15.81 12.39
N ALA A 155 -3.07 -14.93 13.28
CA ALA A 155 -2.76 -15.02 14.71
C ALA A 155 -3.26 -16.34 15.32
N GLU A 156 -4.50 -16.73 15.00
CA GLU A 156 -5.12 -17.94 15.54
C GLU A 156 -4.60 -19.24 14.91
N LYS A 157 -4.38 -19.25 13.59
CA LYS A 157 -4.06 -20.47 12.83
C LYS A 157 -2.57 -20.71 12.64
N ALA A 158 -1.80 -19.63 12.47
CA ALA A 158 -0.37 -19.69 12.20
C ALA A 158 0.48 -19.25 13.39
N GLY A 159 -0.12 -18.71 14.45
CA GLY A 159 0.60 -18.18 15.61
C GLY A 159 1.34 -16.86 15.31
N LEU A 160 0.81 -16.05 14.38
CA LEU A 160 1.39 -14.75 14.03
C LEU A 160 1.45 -13.85 15.27
N ASP A 161 2.67 -13.57 15.72
CA ASP A 161 2.93 -12.78 16.93
C ASP A 161 2.61 -11.29 16.74
N ALA A 162 2.61 -10.51 17.83
CA ALA A 162 2.27 -9.10 17.78
C ALA A 162 3.14 -8.30 16.79
N ALA A 163 4.43 -8.64 16.66
CA ALA A 163 5.33 -8.01 15.71
C ALA A 163 4.96 -8.36 14.26
N GLY A 164 4.62 -9.62 13.98
CA GLY A 164 4.15 -10.08 12.67
C GLY A 164 2.80 -9.48 12.29
N GLN A 165 1.89 -9.32 13.26
CA GLN A 165 0.62 -8.63 13.03
C GLN A 165 0.82 -7.16 12.66
N ALA A 166 1.72 -6.46 13.36
CA ALA A 166 2.08 -5.07 13.03
C ALA A 166 2.77 -4.97 11.65
N ALA A 167 3.69 -5.88 11.35
CA ALA A 167 4.38 -5.95 10.07
C ALA A 167 3.39 -6.20 8.91
N LEU A 168 2.45 -7.14 9.06
CA LEU A 168 1.45 -7.43 8.03
C LEU A 168 0.56 -6.21 7.75
N ARG A 169 0.07 -5.53 8.80
CA ARG A 169 -0.71 -4.29 8.63
C ARG A 169 0.07 -3.23 7.87
N LYS A 170 1.33 -2.98 8.26
CA LYS A 170 2.18 -2.00 7.60
C LYS A 170 2.44 -2.35 6.13
N ILE A 171 2.72 -3.61 5.82
CA ILE A 171 2.88 -4.06 4.43
C ILE A 171 1.60 -3.80 3.64
N MET A 172 0.44 -4.17 4.19
CA MET A 172 -0.84 -3.97 3.52
C MET A 172 -1.19 -2.49 3.36
N ASP A 173 -0.83 -1.61 4.29
CA ASP A 173 -1.01 -0.16 4.13
C ASP A 173 -0.25 0.38 2.92
N ILE A 174 0.96 -0.12 2.68
CA ILE A 174 1.80 0.27 1.53
C ILE A 174 1.19 -0.28 0.25
N VAL A 175 0.80 -1.56 0.23
CA VAL A 175 0.10 -2.18 -0.91
C VAL A 175 -1.17 -1.41 -1.25
N ILE A 176 -1.97 -1.01 -0.27
CA ILE A 176 -3.19 -0.22 -0.47
C ILE A 176 -2.86 1.18 -1.00
N GLY A 177 -1.79 1.81 -0.51
CA GLY A 177 -1.30 3.08 -1.06
C GLY A 177 -0.86 2.98 -2.53
N ASP A 178 -0.24 1.88 -2.91
CA ASP A 178 0.11 1.61 -4.31
C ASP A 178 -1.12 1.29 -5.18
N ILE A 179 -2.12 0.57 -4.64
CA ILE A 179 -3.42 0.37 -5.31
C ILE A 179 -4.10 1.72 -5.55
N ASP A 180 -4.13 2.63 -4.56
CA ASP A 180 -4.71 3.97 -4.69
C ASP A 180 -4.04 4.78 -5.81
N ARG A 181 -2.71 4.71 -5.93
CA ARG A 181 -1.98 5.32 -7.06
C ARG A 181 -2.45 4.77 -8.40
N TYR A 182 -2.56 3.45 -8.53
CA TYR A 182 -3.07 2.84 -9.76
C TYR A 182 -4.54 3.15 -10.02
N TYR A 183 -5.39 3.19 -8.99
CA TYR A 183 -6.79 3.58 -9.11
C TYR A 183 -6.91 4.99 -9.72
N LYS A 184 -6.09 5.93 -9.25
CA LYS A 184 -6.00 7.29 -9.82
C LYS A 184 -5.51 7.28 -11.27
N GLU A 185 -4.50 6.46 -11.61
CA GLU A 185 -4.07 6.27 -13.01
C GLU A 185 -5.21 5.75 -13.91
N PHE A 186 -6.07 4.90 -13.37
CA PHE A 186 -7.22 4.33 -14.10
C PHE A 186 -8.48 5.21 -14.07
N GLY A 187 -8.45 6.36 -13.38
CA GLY A 187 -9.60 7.25 -13.25
C GLY A 187 -10.71 6.71 -12.33
N PHE A 188 -10.39 5.79 -11.42
CA PHE A 188 -11.32 5.28 -10.42
C PHE A 188 -11.11 5.99 -9.08
N ALA A 189 -12.18 6.53 -8.51
CA ALA A 189 -12.21 7.14 -7.19
C ALA A 189 -13.08 6.29 -6.26
N GLY A 190 -12.47 5.34 -5.56
CA GLY A 190 -13.13 4.46 -4.61
C GLY A 190 -12.13 3.86 -3.64
#